data_AF-A0AAV0IXJ7-F1
#
_entry.id   AF-A0AAV0IXJ7-F1
#
_cell.length_a   1.000
_cell.length_b   1.000
_cell.length_c   1.000
_cell.angle_alpha   90.00
_cell.angle_beta   90.00
_cell.angle_gamma   90.00
#
_symmetry.space_group_name_H-M   'P 1'
#
loop_
_entity.id
_entity.type
_entity.pdbx_description
1 polymer ?
#
loop_
_entity_poly.entity_id
_entity_poly.type
_entity_poly.pdbx_seq_one_letter_code
_entity_poly.pdbx_strand_id
1 'polypeptide(L)' 'MRCSAHILNLIAKDGLDVIKDEIHLITESVMYWTSPPKRAQTFNEAVKQLKLFVGKKLVLDCPTRWNYTYD' A
#
# COMPACT_ATOMS: atom_id res chain seq x y z
N MET A 1 -29.10 3.44 -15.77
CA MET A 1 -28.58 4.80 -15.56
C MET A 1 -27.31 4.68 -14.71
N ARG A 2 -26.14 5.13 -15.19
CA ARG A 2 -24.90 5.10 -14.39
C ARG A 2 -24.78 6.44 -13.68
N CYS A 3 -24.72 6.43 -12.35
CA CYS A 3 -24.52 7.65 -11.56
C CYS A 3 -23.10 8.19 -11.77
N SER A 4 -22.89 9.49 -11.59
CA SER A 4 -21.57 10.13 -11.76
C SER A 4 -20.48 9.47 -10.89
N ALA A 5 -20.84 9.02 -9.69
CA ALA A 5 -19.95 8.26 -8.81
C ALA A 5 -19.45 6.95 -9.46
N HIS A 6 -20.32 6.24 -10.18
CA HIS A 6 -19.94 5.02 -10.88
C HIS A 6 -19.01 5.29 -12.06
N ILE A 7 -19.22 6.40 -12.79
CA ILE A 7 -18.32 6.80 -13.89
C ILE A 7 -16.94 7.18 -13.34
N LEU A 8 -16.89 7.93 -12.24
CA LEU A 8 -15.62 8.26 -11.57
C LEU A 8 -14.89 7.02 -11.08
N ASN A 9 -15.61 6.04 -10.53
CA ASN A 9 -15.02 4.78 -10.10
C ASN A 9 -14.35 4.04 -11.27
N LEU A 10 -15.00 3.99 -12.44
CA LEU A 10 -14.44 3.35 -13.63
C LEU A 10 -13.16 4.05 -14.12
N ILE A 11 -13.14 5.39 -14.16
CA ILE A 11 -11.96 6.15 -14.58
C ILE A 11 -10.79 5.94 -13.60
N ALA A 12 -11.07 5.96 -12.29
CA ALA A 12 -10.05 5.76 -11.27
C ALA A 12 -9.43 4.35 -11.36
N LYS A 13 -10.28 3.32 -11.56
CA LYS A 13 -9.81 1.94 -11.76
C LYS A 13 -8.92 1.80 -12.99
N ASP A 14 -9.36 2.34 -14.12
CA ASP A 14 -8.60 2.28 -15.37
C ASP A 14 -7.23 2.94 -15.21
N GLY A 15 -7.17 4.10 -14.56
CA GLY A 15 -5.91 4.78 -14.27
C GLY A 15 -4.98 4.02 -13.30
N LEU A 16 -5.53 3.20 -12.42
CA LEU A 16 -4.75 2.43 -11.45
C LEU A 16 -4.32 1.06 -11.96
N ASP A 17 -5.05 0.50 -12.90
CA ASP A 17 -4.64 -0.74 -13.56
C ASP A 17 -3.28 -0.55 -14.27
N VAL A 18 -3.00 0.68 -14.74
CA VAL A 18 -1.70 1.08 -15.32
C VAL A 18 -0.53 0.93 -14.34
N ILE A 19 -0.75 1.06 -13.03
CA ILE A 19 0.31 1.01 -12.00
C ILE A 19 0.12 -0.13 -11.00
N LYS A 20 -0.72 -1.10 -11.34
CA LYS A 20 -1.15 -2.17 -10.44
C LYS A 20 0.02 -3.04 -9.98
N ASP A 21 0.96 -3.30 -10.87
CA ASP A 21 2.10 -4.16 -10.58
C ASP A 21 3.06 -3.50 -9.58
N GLU A 22 3.31 -2.19 -9.71
CA GLU A 22 4.12 -1.43 -8.75
C GLU A 22 3.45 -1.39 -7.38
N ILE A 23 2.13 -1.21 -7.34
CA ILE A 23 1.36 -1.24 -6.09
C ILE A 23 1.45 -2.62 -5.45
N HIS A 24 1.37 -3.69 -6.25
CA HIS A 24 1.53 -5.06 -5.76
C HIS A 24 2.93 -5.27 -5.14
N LEU A 25 4.00 -4.87 -5.84
CA LEU A 25 5.38 -5.01 -5.36
C LEU A 25 5.64 -4.23 -4.06
N ILE A 26 5.11 -3.01 -3.95
CA ILE A 26 5.21 -2.21 -2.72
C ILE A 26 4.45 -2.90 -1.58
N THR A 27 3.24 -3.39 -1.85
CA THR A 27 2.41 -4.10 -0.87
C THR A 27 3.10 -5.36 -0.36
N GLU A 28 3.66 -6.17 -1.25
CA GLU A 28 4.43 -7.36 -0.89
C GLU A 28 5.68 -7.00 -0.06
N SER A 29 6.39 -5.94 -0.43
CA SER A 29 7.55 -5.45 0.32
C SER A 29 7.17 -5.02 1.74
N VAL A 30 6.09 -4.26 1.89
CA VAL A 30 5.57 -3.85 3.20
C VAL A 30 5.12 -5.08 4.01
N MET A 31 4.44 -6.03 3.39
CA MET A 31 4.02 -7.28 4.03
C MET A 31 5.23 -8.07 4.53
N TYR A 32 6.27 -8.20 3.70
CA TYR A 32 7.51 -8.88 4.07
C TYR A 32 8.13 -8.28 5.34
N TRP A 33 8.25 -6.96 5.42
CA TRP A 33 8.87 -6.29 6.57
C TRP A 33 7.99 -6.28 7.82
N THR A 34 6.66 -6.27 7.66
CA THR A 34 5.71 -6.10 8.77
C THR A 34 5.13 -7.41 9.31
N SER A 35 5.13 -8.51 8.54
CA SER A 35 4.48 -9.77 8.96
C SER A 35 5.07 -10.36 10.25
N PRO A 36 6.39 -10.59 10.40
CA PRO A 36 6.96 -11.04 11.65
C PRO A 36 7.52 -9.86 12.46
N PRO A 37 7.29 -9.83 13.79
CA PRO A 37 7.83 -8.79 14.67
C PRO A 37 9.35 -8.63 14.56
N LYS A 38 10.07 -9.74 14.35
CA LYS A 38 11.54 -9.73 14.21
C LYS A 38 12.02 -8.94 12.99
N ARG A 39 11.35 -9.08 11.83
CA ARG A 39 11.73 -8.32 10.62
C ARG A 39 11.43 -6.83 10.78
N ALA A 40 10.30 -6.50 11.43
CA ALA A 40 9.97 -5.12 11.74
C ALA A 40 11.00 -4.49 12.69
N GLN A 41 11.52 -5.23 13.67
CA GLN A 41 12.62 -4.77 14.54
C GLN A 41 13.89 -4.51 13.74
N THR A 42 14.33 -5.45 12.90
CA THR A 42 15.50 -5.28 12.02
C THR A 42 15.36 -4.06 11.10
N PHE A 43 14.18 -3.81 10.55
CA PHE A 43 13.91 -2.61 9.75
C PHE A 43 14.12 -1.32 10.56
N ASN A 44 13.56 -1.27 11.77
CA ASN A 44 13.71 -0.10 12.65
C ASN A 44 15.16 0.11 13.09
N GLU A 45 15.93 -0.95 13.30
CA GLU A 45 17.37 -0.86 13.59
C GLU A 45 18.15 -0.29 12.40
N ALA A 46 17.88 -0.76 11.19
CA ALA A 46 18.49 -0.24 9.97
C ALA A 46 18.18 1.26 9.78
N VAL A 47 16.93 1.67 9.99
CA VAL A 47 16.50 3.08 9.96
C VAL A 47 17.31 3.93 10.94
N LYS A 48 17.49 3.45 12.18
CA LYS A 48 18.28 4.15 13.21
C LYS A 48 19.76 4.25 12.80
N GLN A 49 20.34 3.18 12.28
CA GLN A 49 21.74 3.16 11.82
C GLN A 49 21.98 4.17 10.69
N LEU A 50 21.03 4.26 9.76
CA LEU A 50 21.07 5.22 8.64
C LEU A 50 20.68 6.65 9.04
N LYS A 51 20.36 6.89 10.32
CA LYS A 51 19.89 8.18 10.86
C LYS A 51 18.73 8.77 10.07
N LEU A 52 17.85 7.90 9.57
CA LEU A 52 16.67 8.32 8.82
C LEU A 52 15.58 8.76 9.79
N PHE A 53 15.01 9.94 9.56
CA PHE A 53 13.83 10.37 10.29
C PHE A 53 12.60 9.67 9.71
N VAL A 54 12.08 8.68 10.43
CA VAL A 54 10.88 7.95 10.05
C VAL A 54 9.72 8.43 10.90
N GLY A 55 8.95 9.38 10.35
CA GLY A 55 7.74 9.92 11.00
C GLY A 55 6.53 9.00 10.93
N LYS A 56 6.60 7.89 10.18
CA LYS A 56 5.50 6.94 9.97
C LYS A 56 6.02 5.52 9.88
N LYS A 57 5.30 4.56 10.46
CA LYS A 57 5.63 3.13 10.34
C LYS A 57 5.20 2.59 8.97
N LEU A 58 5.80 1.49 8.55
CA LEU A 58 5.28 0.68 7.45
C LEU A 58 3.90 0.13 7.86
N VAL A 59 2.89 0.39 7.03
CA VAL A 59 1.51 -0.04 7.26
C VAL A 59 1.04 -0.71 5.98
N LEU A 60 0.54 -1.93 6.11
CA LEU A 60 -0.09 -2.63 5.00
C LEU A 60 -1.43 -1.96 4.67
N ASP A 61 -1.70 -1.76 3.39
CA ASP A 61 -3.00 -1.26 2.97
C ASP A 61 -4.12 -2.21 3.41
N CYS A 62 -5.26 -1.63 3.79
CA CYS A 62 -6.43 -2.40 4.21
C CYS A 62 -7.18 -2.88 2.95
N PRO A 63 -7.20 -4.19 2.64
CA PRO A 63 -7.75 -4.69 1.38
C PRO A 63 -9.23 -4.38 1.21
N THR A 64 -10.01 -4.40 2.31
CA THR A 64 -11.45 -4.09 2.28
C THR A 64 -11.74 -2.63 1.94
N ARG A 65 -10.82 -1.71 2.18
CA ARG A 65 -10.93 -0.30 1.78
C ARG A 65 -10.52 -0.09 0.32
N TRP A 66 -9.58 -0.91 -0.16
CA TRP A 66 -9.17 -0.96 -1.56
C TRP A 66 -10.26 -1.54 -2.46
N ASN A 67 -10.85 -2.68 -2.12
CA ASN A 67 -11.88 -3.33 -2.93
C ASN A 67 -13.16 -2.48 -3.06
N TYR A 68 -13.52 -1.66 -2.07
CA TYR A 68 -14.66 -0.74 -2.20
C TYR A 68 -14.39 0.45 -3.13
N THR A 69 -13.11 0.72 -3.42
CA THR A 69 -12.66 1.83 -4.27
C THR A 69 -12.26 1.34 -5.67
N TYR A 70 -11.98 0.03 -5.84
CA TYR A 70 -11.42 -0.53 -7.07
C TYR A 70 -12.08 -1.82 -7.61
N ASP A 71 -12.91 -2.53 -6.84
CA ASP A 71 -13.84 -3.57 -7.35
C ASP A 71 -15.24 -3.01 -7.58
#